data_AF-A0ABD3RRG0-F1
#
_entry.id   AF-A0ABD3RRG0-F1
#
_cell.length_a   1.000
_cell.length_b   1.000
_cell.length_c   1.000
_cell.angle_alpha   90.00
_cell.angle_beta   90.00
_cell.angle_gamma   90.00
#
_symmetry.space_group_name_H-M   'P 1'
#
loop_
_entity.id
_entity.type
_entity.pdbx_description
1 polymer ?
#
loop_
_entity_poly.entity_id
_entity_poly.type
_entity_poly.pdbx_seq_one_letter_code
_entity_poly.pdbx_strand_id
1 'polypeptide(L)'
;MYLGPREEGKWPWGNFAEKNPRYQQYLDENRLHCGDGADVSFLDSVWRNEMKRPDAPPLKIVVDDGAHLSEHMAQTVFFWFPRIEPRGLLIVEDIQPIHEANTFRTQFMPQIMKDLHFCGDPKEAQDELCFPTLFPLLASIHCEMHICIFERNDHPAREPSLEESILPKNALDLKQCKSMLPGYW
;
A
#
# COMPACT_ATOMS: atom_id res chain seq x y z
N MET A 1 8.50 5.05 22.62
CA MET A 1 8.62 4.90 21.16
C MET A 1 9.98 5.48 20.79
N TYR A 2 10.79 4.82 19.95
CA TYR A 2 12.06 5.39 19.49
C TYR A 2 11.75 6.60 18.60
N LEU A 3 12.59 7.65 18.70
CA LEU A 3 12.45 8.90 17.94
C LEU A 3 12.57 8.73 16.42
N GLY A 4 13.08 7.57 15.98
CA GLY A 4 13.10 7.17 14.58
C GLY A 4 14.31 7.68 13.81
N PRO A 5 14.63 7.09 12.65
CA PRO A 5 15.84 7.42 11.88
C PRO A 5 15.85 8.87 11.36
N ARG A 6 14.68 9.50 11.25
CA ARG A 6 14.54 10.90 10.86
C ARG A 6 15.14 11.84 11.90
N GLU A 7 14.74 11.71 13.16
CA GLU A 7 15.26 12.54 14.26
C GLU A 7 16.74 12.23 14.55
N GLU A 8 17.19 11.02 14.23
CA GLU A 8 18.60 10.60 14.33
C GLU A 8 19.46 11.08 13.15
N GLY A 9 18.88 11.75 12.14
CA GLY A 9 19.58 12.23 10.95
C GLY A 9 20.06 11.12 10.00
N LYS A 10 19.54 9.90 10.15
CA LYS A 10 19.91 8.70 9.37
C LYS A 10 19.14 8.54 8.07
N TRP A 11 17.97 9.19 7.94
CA TRP A 11 17.22 9.29 6.70
C TRP A 11 17.44 10.67 6.08
N PRO A 12 18.46 10.82 5.22
CA PRO A 12 18.73 12.10 4.59
C PRO A 12 17.60 12.45 3.61
N TRP A 13 17.27 13.72 3.48
CA TRP A 13 16.26 14.21 2.53
C TRP A 13 16.90 14.52 1.19
N GLY A 14 16.29 14.05 0.10
CA GLY A 14 16.74 14.36 -1.26
C GLY A 14 16.65 13.18 -2.21
N ASN A 15 17.00 13.44 -3.47
CA ASN A 15 16.99 12.45 -4.53
C ASN A 15 18.34 11.70 -4.57
N PHE A 16 18.55 10.76 -3.64
CA PHE A 16 19.82 9.99 -3.60
C PHE A 16 20.03 9.12 -4.84
N ALA A 17 18.97 8.81 -5.58
CA ALA A 17 19.05 8.10 -6.84
C ALA A 17 19.86 8.88 -7.90
N GLU A 18 19.94 10.22 -7.84
CA GLU A 18 20.75 11.05 -8.75
C GLU A 18 22.24 10.68 -8.74
N LYS A 19 22.73 10.08 -7.66
CA LYS A 19 24.13 9.62 -7.57
C LYS A 19 24.39 8.37 -8.43
N ASN A 20 23.35 7.69 -8.91
CA ASN A 20 23.50 6.53 -9.77
C ASN A 20 24.01 6.97 -11.16
N PRO A 21 25.10 6.40 -11.70
CA PRO A 21 25.61 6.77 -13.03
C PRO A 21 24.60 6.58 -14.18
N ARG A 22 23.57 5.74 -13.97
CA ARG A 22 22.50 5.47 -14.93
C ARG A 22 21.21 6.23 -14.63
N TYR A 23 21.22 7.18 -13.70
CA TYR A 23 20.03 7.93 -13.29
C TYR A 23 19.31 8.56 -14.48
N GLN A 24 20.03 9.34 -15.30
CA GLN A 24 19.46 9.97 -16.49
C GLN A 24 18.96 8.93 -17.51
N GLN A 25 19.70 7.84 -17.71
CA GLN A 25 19.26 6.75 -18.59
C GLN A 25 17.91 6.17 -18.13
N TYR A 26 17.71 5.96 -16.83
CA TYR A 26 16.44 5.43 -16.33
C TYR A 26 15.27 6.41 -16.46
N LEU A 27 15.53 7.71 -16.37
CA LEU A 27 14.53 8.73 -16.68
C LEU A 27 14.17 8.71 -18.17
N ASP A 28 15.18 8.73 -19.05
CA ASP A 28 14.99 8.76 -20.50
C ASP A 28 14.29 7.50 -21.04
N GLU A 29 14.52 6.35 -20.38
CA GLU A 29 13.87 5.06 -20.69
C GLU A 29 12.47 4.90 -20.05
N ASN A 30 11.96 5.91 -19.33
CA ASN A 30 10.71 5.82 -18.54
C ASN A 30 10.68 4.62 -17.58
N ARG A 31 11.83 4.33 -16.97
CA ARG A 31 12.01 3.27 -15.96
C ARG A 31 12.14 3.80 -14.54
N LEU A 32 12.35 5.10 -14.41
CA LEU A 32 12.37 5.84 -13.17
C LEU A 32 11.43 7.04 -13.31
N HIS A 33 10.61 7.25 -12.29
CA HIS A 33 9.69 8.38 -12.22
C HIS A 33 9.92 9.10 -10.90
N CYS A 34 10.10 10.42 -10.95
CA CYS A 34 10.39 11.22 -9.76
C CYS A 34 9.15 11.99 -9.31
N GLY A 35 8.68 11.69 -8.10
CA GLY A 35 7.52 12.32 -7.48
C GLY A 35 7.27 11.72 -6.10
N ASP A 36 6.15 12.10 -5.50
CA ASP A 36 5.74 11.57 -4.19
C ASP A 36 4.98 10.25 -4.36
N GLY A 37 5.49 9.19 -3.71
CA GLY A 37 4.88 7.87 -3.69
C GLY A 37 3.51 7.80 -2.99
N ALA A 38 3.06 8.87 -2.33
CA ALA A 38 1.72 8.98 -1.76
C ALA A 38 0.78 9.95 -2.51
N ASP A 39 1.28 10.68 -3.52
CA ASP A 39 0.42 11.53 -4.35
C ASP A 39 -0.31 10.67 -5.38
N VAL A 40 -1.57 10.36 -5.09
CA VAL A 40 -2.46 9.55 -5.93
C VAL A 40 -2.58 10.10 -7.36
N SER A 41 -2.55 11.44 -7.54
CA SER A 41 -2.65 12.05 -8.87
C SER A 41 -1.36 11.83 -9.67
N PHE A 42 -0.21 11.96 -9.01
CA PHE A 42 1.08 11.62 -9.61
C PHE A 42 1.15 10.14 -9.99
N LEU A 43 0.81 9.24 -9.05
CA LEU A 43 0.84 7.80 -9.29
C LEU A 43 -0.10 7.37 -10.44
N ASP A 44 -1.32 7.91 -10.50
CA ASP A 44 -2.27 7.60 -11.58
C ASP A 44 -1.79 8.13 -12.93
N SER A 45 -1.20 9.33 -12.96
CA SER A 45 -0.56 9.87 -14.16
C SER A 45 0.55 8.96 -14.66
N VAL A 46 1.49 8.57 -13.79
CA VAL A 46 2.60 7.67 -14.15
C VAL A 46 2.07 6.30 -14.61
N TRP A 47 1.11 5.73 -13.89
CA TRP A 47 0.50 4.45 -14.24
C TRP A 47 -0.10 4.49 -15.65
N ARG A 48 -0.95 5.47 -15.93
CA ARG A 48 -1.72 5.54 -17.17
C ARG A 48 -0.89 5.97 -18.38
N ASN A 49 0.06 6.87 -18.17
CA ASN A 49 0.78 7.50 -19.28
C ASN A 49 2.11 6.79 -19.58
N GLU A 50 2.74 6.14 -18.59
CA GLU A 50 4.09 5.60 -18.74
C GLU A 50 4.18 4.09 -18.51
N MET A 51 3.62 3.59 -17.39
CA MET A 51 3.80 2.18 -17.01
C MET A 51 2.87 1.24 -17.79
N LYS A 52 1.58 1.60 -17.91
CA LYS A 52 0.55 0.79 -18.56
C LYS A 52 0.49 1.03 -20.07
N ARG A 53 1.52 0.57 -20.77
CA ARG A 53 1.60 0.60 -22.24
C ARG A 53 1.06 -0.69 -22.88
N PRO A 54 0.62 -0.68 -24.15
CA PRO A 54 0.01 -1.85 -24.81
C PRO A 54 0.89 -3.11 -24.86
N ASP A 55 2.21 -2.95 -24.84
CA ASP A 55 3.22 -4.00 -24.86
C ASP A 55 3.77 -4.35 -23.47
N ALA A 56 3.36 -3.65 -22.42
CA ALA A 56 3.80 -3.97 -21.07
C ALA A 56 3.14 -5.28 -20.58
N PRO A 57 3.90 -6.19 -19.95
CA PRO A 57 3.29 -7.28 -19.21
C PRO A 57 2.42 -6.72 -18.07
N PRO A 58 1.40 -7.47 -17.61
CA PRO A 58 0.63 -7.04 -16.47
C PRO A 58 1.50 -6.88 -15.21
N LEU A 59 1.04 -6.05 -14.28
CA LEU A 59 1.78 -5.72 -13.07
C LEU A 59 1.75 -6.89 -12.09
N LYS A 60 2.89 -7.57 -11.89
CA LYS A 60 3.01 -8.71 -10.96
C LYS A 60 3.42 -8.37 -9.55
N ILE A 61 4.36 -7.44 -9.42
CA ILE A 61 5.05 -7.19 -8.14
C ILE A 61 5.14 -5.68 -7.95
N VAL A 62 4.74 -5.24 -6.77
CA VAL A 62 4.98 -3.89 -6.26
C VAL A 62 5.73 -4.02 -4.94
N VAL A 63 6.77 -3.21 -4.76
CA VAL A 63 7.54 -3.12 -3.52
C VAL A 63 7.48 -1.68 -3.03
N ASP A 64 6.98 -1.48 -1.82
CA ASP A 64 7.08 -0.23 -1.08
C ASP A 64 8.26 -0.33 -0.11
N ASP A 65 9.36 0.29 -0.52
CA ASP A 65 10.56 0.57 0.26
C ASP A 65 10.80 2.09 0.25
N GLY A 66 9.72 2.86 0.41
CA GLY A 66 9.68 4.30 0.18
C GLY A 66 10.04 5.15 1.41
N ALA A 67 9.16 6.09 1.76
CA ALA A 67 9.40 7.05 2.83
C ALA A 67 9.23 6.47 4.25
N HIS A 68 8.68 5.26 4.35
CA HIS A 68 8.34 4.57 5.60
C HIS A 68 7.42 5.36 6.55
N LEU A 69 6.63 6.28 6.01
CA LEU A 69 5.57 6.97 6.73
C LEU A 69 4.31 6.11 6.70
N SER A 70 3.63 5.96 7.83
CA SER A 70 2.45 5.10 7.93
C SER A 70 1.36 5.42 6.90
N GLU A 71 1.13 6.71 6.62
CA GLU A 71 0.19 7.18 5.60
C GLU A 71 0.62 6.77 4.19
N HIS A 72 1.91 6.88 3.88
CA HIS A 72 2.45 6.51 2.57
C HIS A 72 2.37 4.99 2.35
N MET A 73 2.77 4.19 3.35
CA MET A 73 2.65 2.73 3.31
C MET A 73 1.21 2.28 3.07
N ALA A 74 0.24 2.87 3.79
CA ALA A 74 -1.17 2.52 3.60
C ALA A 74 -1.70 2.99 2.23
N GLN A 75 -1.33 4.21 1.80
CA GLN A 75 -1.69 4.76 0.50
C GLN A 75 -1.18 3.89 -0.65
N THR A 76 0.02 3.31 -0.53
CA THR A 76 0.55 2.32 -1.48
C THR A 76 -0.38 1.13 -1.61
N VAL A 77 -0.88 0.56 -0.49
CA VAL A 77 -1.80 -0.58 -0.54
C VAL A 77 -3.09 -0.20 -1.27
N PHE A 78 -3.70 0.95 -0.95
CA PHE A 78 -4.95 1.39 -1.60
C PHE A 78 -4.78 1.69 -3.10
N PHE A 79 -3.65 2.26 -3.49
CA PHE A 79 -3.41 2.60 -4.88
C PHE A 79 -2.99 1.38 -5.70
N TRP A 80 -1.93 0.68 -5.29
CA TRP A 80 -1.29 -0.32 -6.12
C TRP A 80 -1.97 -1.68 -6.04
N PHE A 81 -2.46 -2.11 -4.87
CA PHE A 81 -2.99 -3.47 -4.70
C PHE A 81 -4.14 -3.81 -5.67
N PRO A 82 -5.12 -2.93 -5.93
CA PRO A 82 -6.17 -3.24 -6.90
C PRO A 82 -5.69 -3.45 -8.34
N ARG A 83 -4.56 -2.82 -8.71
CA ARG A 83 -4.00 -2.77 -10.07
C ARG A 83 -3.07 -3.96 -10.38
N ILE A 84 -2.65 -4.71 -9.36
CA ILE A 84 -1.81 -5.90 -9.52
C ILE A 84 -2.64 -7.04 -10.12
N GLU A 85 -2.04 -7.80 -11.04
CA GLU A 85 -2.66 -8.93 -11.69
C GLU A 85 -3.01 -10.07 -10.70
N PRO A 86 -3.90 -11.01 -11.09
CA PRO A 86 -4.21 -12.17 -10.25
C PRO A 86 -2.96 -12.90 -9.76
N ARG A 87 -2.94 -13.28 -8.48
CA ARG A 87 -1.78 -13.93 -7.80
C ARG A 87 -0.49 -13.09 -7.74
N GLY A 88 -0.52 -11.83 -8.15
CA GLY A 88 0.60 -10.90 -7.93
C GLY A 88 0.74 -10.49 -6.46
N LEU A 89 1.86 -9.82 -6.16
CA LEU A 89 2.31 -9.53 -4.80
C LEU A 89 2.54 -8.03 -4.60
N LEU A 90 2.05 -7.50 -3.49
CA LEU A 90 2.48 -6.21 -2.95
C LEU A 90 3.31 -6.46 -1.69
N ILE A 91 4.51 -5.91 -1.65
CA ILE A 91 5.44 -6.04 -0.54
C ILE A 91 5.59 -4.67 0.11
N VAL A 92 5.42 -4.57 1.42
CA VAL A 92 5.71 -3.35 2.20
C VAL A 92 6.85 -3.66 3.14
N GLU A 93 7.97 -2.97 2.98
CA GLU A 93 9.19 -3.12 3.77
C GLU A 93 9.27 -2.08 4.90
N ASP A 94 10.22 -2.31 5.81
CA ASP A 94 10.53 -1.44 6.95
C ASP A 94 9.34 -1.02 7.82
N ILE A 95 8.43 -1.96 8.09
CA ILE A 95 7.32 -1.84 9.06
C ILE A 95 7.88 -1.90 10.50
N GLN A 96 8.67 -0.90 10.87
CA GLN A 96 9.41 -0.84 12.12
C GLN A 96 8.58 -0.28 13.29
N PRO A 97 8.87 -0.64 14.55
CA PRO A 97 8.21 -0.09 15.74
C PRO A 97 8.73 1.33 16.11
N ILE A 98 8.85 2.21 15.12
CA ILE A 98 9.28 3.62 15.22
C ILE A 98 8.09 4.56 15.04
N HIS A 99 8.23 5.82 15.47
CA HIS A 99 7.11 6.76 15.46
C HIS A 99 6.40 6.89 14.10
N GLU A 100 7.17 6.95 13.01
CA GLU A 100 6.71 7.19 11.66
C GLU A 100 5.92 6.02 11.05
N ALA A 101 6.38 4.78 11.28
CA ALA A 101 5.82 3.56 10.67
C ALA A 101 4.87 2.77 11.60
N ASN A 102 4.92 3.02 12.92
CA ASN A 102 4.22 2.16 13.88
C ASN A 102 2.70 2.27 13.80
N THR A 103 2.13 3.36 13.26
CA THR A 103 0.68 3.45 13.05
C THR A 103 0.21 2.48 11.97
N PHE A 104 0.97 2.29 10.89
CA PHE A 104 0.70 1.24 9.91
C PHE A 104 0.70 -0.15 10.57
N ARG A 105 1.74 -0.44 11.36
CA ARG A 105 1.89 -1.72 12.09
C ARG A 105 0.75 -1.99 13.08
N THR A 106 0.35 -0.97 13.84
CA THR A 106 -0.55 -1.14 14.99
C THR A 106 -2.01 -0.80 14.68
N GLN A 107 -2.28 -0.10 13.59
CA GLN A 107 -3.63 0.31 13.20
C GLN A 107 -4.05 -0.31 11.86
N PHE A 108 -3.25 -0.15 10.80
CA PHE A 108 -3.63 -0.67 9.47
C PHE A 108 -3.59 -2.20 9.41
N MET A 109 -2.45 -2.80 9.80
CA MET A 109 -2.26 -4.25 9.68
C MET A 109 -3.32 -5.08 10.41
N PRO A 110 -3.73 -4.75 11.65
CA PRO A 110 -4.80 -5.49 12.31
C PRO A 110 -6.15 -5.38 11.59
N GLN A 111 -6.49 -4.22 10.99
CA GLN A 111 -7.74 -4.04 10.25
C GLN A 111 -7.78 -4.94 9.01
N ILE A 112 -6.73 -4.88 8.18
CA ILE A 112 -6.72 -5.64 6.93
C ILE A 112 -6.57 -7.16 7.17
N MET A 113 -5.82 -7.56 8.21
CA MET A 113 -5.78 -8.96 8.65
C MET A 113 -7.13 -9.42 9.17
N LYS A 114 -7.89 -8.54 9.85
CA LYS A 114 -9.23 -8.87 10.29
C LYS A 114 -10.18 -9.06 9.11
N ASP A 115 -10.16 -8.13 8.15
CA ASP A 115 -10.92 -8.25 6.91
C ASP A 115 -10.57 -9.56 6.17
N LEU A 116 -9.28 -9.95 6.06
CA LEU A 116 -8.86 -11.21 5.43
C LEU A 116 -9.56 -12.44 6.02
N HIS A 117 -9.79 -12.46 7.34
CA HIS A 117 -10.41 -13.59 8.03
C HIS A 117 -11.93 -13.47 8.14
N PHE A 118 -12.54 -12.47 7.48
CA PHE A 118 -13.98 -12.35 7.44
C PHE A 118 -14.60 -13.48 6.59
N CYS A 119 -15.39 -14.34 7.23
CA CYS A 119 -16.01 -15.52 6.61
C CYS A 119 -17.51 -15.34 6.26
N GLY A 120 -18.06 -14.13 6.35
CA GLY A 120 -19.47 -13.84 6.04
C GLY A 120 -19.70 -13.36 4.60
N ASP A 121 -20.96 -13.14 4.21
CA ASP A 121 -21.27 -12.34 3.02
C ASP A 121 -21.22 -10.85 3.41
N PRO A 122 -20.34 -10.03 2.82
CA PRO A 122 -20.28 -8.58 3.10
C PRO A 122 -21.60 -7.85 2.87
N LYS A 123 -22.49 -8.38 2.04
CA LYS A 123 -23.82 -7.82 1.79
C LYS A 123 -24.82 -8.15 2.90
N GLU A 124 -24.55 -9.18 3.69
CA GLU A 124 -25.40 -9.66 4.79
C GLU A 124 -24.83 -9.31 6.16
N ALA A 125 -23.58 -8.84 6.22
CA ALA A 125 -22.95 -8.37 7.44
C ALA A 125 -23.68 -7.15 8.00
N GLN A 126 -24.08 -7.20 9.27
CA GLN A 126 -24.51 -5.99 9.99
C GLN A 126 -23.34 -5.03 10.22
N ASP A 127 -22.11 -5.57 10.20
CA ASP A 127 -20.89 -4.83 10.46
C ASP A 127 -20.18 -4.48 9.14
N GLU A 128 -19.72 -3.24 9.04
CA GLU A 128 -18.97 -2.76 7.88
C GLU A 128 -17.52 -3.26 7.95
N LEU A 129 -17.03 -3.87 6.86
CA LEU A 129 -15.60 -4.17 6.66
C LEU A 129 -14.77 -2.90 6.84
N CYS A 130 -13.54 -3.02 7.34
CA CYS A 130 -12.67 -1.84 7.46
C CYS A 130 -12.32 -1.28 6.08
N PHE A 131 -12.01 -2.18 5.13
CA PHE A 131 -11.51 -1.88 3.79
C PHE A 131 -12.28 -2.65 2.71
N PRO A 132 -13.56 -2.30 2.46
CA PRO A 132 -14.40 -3.01 1.49
C PRO A 132 -13.87 -2.99 0.05
N THR A 133 -12.98 -2.05 -0.28
CA THR A 133 -12.34 -1.96 -1.60
C THR A 133 -11.13 -2.89 -1.76
N LEU A 134 -10.53 -3.34 -0.66
CA LEU A 134 -9.34 -4.22 -0.65
C LEU A 134 -9.71 -5.67 -0.36
N PHE A 135 -10.63 -5.90 0.59
CA PHE A 135 -11.05 -7.25 1.01
C PHE A 135 -11.38 -8.20 -0.16
N PRO A 136 -12.19 -7.82 -1.17
CA PRO A 136 -12.57 -8.72 -2.25
C PRO A 136 -11.42 -9.09 -3.19
N LEU A 137 -10.23 -8.53 -3.00
CA LEU A 137 -9.05 -8.70 -3.84
C LEU A 137 -7.94 -9.48 -3.12
N LEU A 138 -8.07 -9.70 -1.81
CA LEU A 138 -7.05 -10.26 -0.96
C LEU A 138 -7.14 -11.79 -0.92
N ALA A 139 -6.02 -12.47 -1.11
CA ALA A 139 -5.90 -13.93 -0.95
C ALA A 139 -5.20 -14.31 0.35
N SER A 140 -4.11 -13.62 0.67
CA SER A 140 -3.28 -13.91 1.85
C SER A 140 -2.48 -12.67 2.28
N ILE A 141 -2.05 -12.69 3.54
CA ILE A 141 -1.07 -11.75 4.08
C ILE A 141 -0.01 -12.56 4.81
N HIS A 142 1.25 -12.34 4.47
CA HIS A 142 2.41 -12.98 5.10
C HIS A 142 3.30 -11.89 5.70
N CYS A 143 3.49 -11.89 7.01
CA CYS A 143 4.35 -10.92 7.68
C CYS A 143 5.50 -11.61 8.38
N GLU A 144 6.69 -11.05 8.19
CA GLU A 144 7.92 -11.39 8.89
C GLU A 144 8.45 -10.13 9.60
N MET A 145 9.65 -10.20 10.16
CA MET A 145 10.26 -9.05 10.84
C MET A 145 10.39 -7.84 9.89
N HIS A 146 9.58 -6.82 10.13
CA HIS A 146 9.53 -5.53 9.42
C HIS A 146 9.07 -5.60 7.95
N ILE A 147 8.51 -6.71 7.48
CA ILE A 147 8.04 -6.85 6.10
C ILE A 147 6.70 -7.58 6.07
N CYS A 148 5.78 -7.11 5.23
CA CYS A 148 4.52 -7.80 4.96
C CYS A 148 4.28 -7.91 3.46
N ILE A 149 3.79 -9.08 3.03
CA ILE A 149 3.46 -9.42 1.66
C ILE A 149 1.95 -9.64 1.57
N PHE A 150 1.29 -8.90 0.69
CA PHE A 150 -0.12 -9.02 0.36
C PHE A 150 -0.24 -9.73 -0.98
N GLU A 151 -0.99 -10.84 -1.01
CA GLU A 151 -1.21 -11.60 -2.23
C GLU A 151 -2.59 -11.30 -2.83
N ARG A 152 -2.61 -11.08 -4.14
CA ARG A 152 -3.83 -10.97 -4.94
C ARG A 152 -4.55 -12.31 -5.08
N ASN A 153 -5.87 -12.27 -4.99
CA ASN A 153 -6.70 -13.40 -5.39
C ASN A 153 -6.83 -13.54 -6.91
N ASP A 154 -7.67 -14.48 -7.34
CA ASP A 154 -7.87 -14.81 -8.75
C ASP A 154 -8.76 -13.82 -9.52
N HIS A 155 -9.32 -12.80 -8.85
CA HIS A 155 -10.11 -11.79 -9.54
C HIS A 155 -9.22 -10.89 -10.40
N PRO A 156 -9.69 -10.48 -11.61
CA PRO A 156 -8.95 -9.57 -12.47
C PRO A 156 -8.49 -8.30 -11.76
N ALA A 157 -7.34 -7.77 -12.20
CA ALA A 157 -6.91 -6.43 -11.81
C ALA A 157 -8.01 -5.42 -12.16
N ARG A 158 -8.18 -4.41 -11.33
CA ARG A 158 -9.11 -3.30 -11.56
C ARG A 158 -8.38 -1.98 -11.42
N GLU A 159 -8.91 -0.95 -12.07
CA GLU A 159 -8.42 0.42 -11.96
C GLU A 159 -9.48 1.26 -11.27
N PRO A 160 -9.41 1.38 -9.93
CA PRO A 160 -10.33 2.24 -9.20
C PRO A 160 -10.20 3.69 -9.68
N SER A 161 -11.25 4.48 -9.44
CA SER A 161 -11.15 5.93 -9.56
C SER A 161 -10.06 6.50 -8.65
N LEU A 162 -9.66 7.75 -8.90
CA LEU A 162 -8.76 8.48 -8.00
C LEU A 162 -9.33 8.51 -6.58
N GLU A 163 -10.63 8.77 -6.43
CA GLU A 163 -11.32 8.82 -5.13
C GLU A 163 -11.26 7.48 -4.39
N GLU A 164 -11.56 6.37 -5.07
CA GLU A 164 -11.44 5.03 -4.47
C GLU A 164 -10.00 4.61 -4.19
N SER A 165 -9.02 5.24 -4.84
CA SER A 165 -7.60 4.97 -4.64
C SER A 165 -7.01 5.79 -3.48
N ILE A 166 -7.72 6.80 -2.96
CA ILE A 166 -7.26 7.60 -1.82
C ILE A 166 -7.43 6.79 -0.52
N LEU A 167 -6.40 6.86 0.33
CA LEU A 167 -6.43 6.33 1.68
C LEU A 167 -7.65 6.86 2.46
N PRO A 168 -8.59 6.00 2.90
CA PRO A 168 -9.74 6.45 3.65
C PRO A 168 -9.32 6.87 5.07
N LYS A 169 -10.05 7.83 5.66
CA LYS A 169 -9.70 8.45 6.95
C LYS A 169 -9.58 7.47 8.12
N ASN A 170 -10.27 6.33 8.05
CA ASN A 170 -10.23 5.28 9.06
C ASN A 170 -9.04 4.32 8.94
N ALA A 171 -8.27 4.36 7.83
CA ALA A 171 -7.23 3.36 7.56
C ALA A 171 -6.12 3.29 8.61
N LEU A 172 -5.89 4.39 9.34
CA LEU A 172 -4.90 4.46 10.41
C LEU A 172 -5.53 4.71 11.79
N ASP A 173 -6.83 4.44 11.95
CA ASP A 173 -7.54 4.57 13.22
C ASP A 173 -8.49 3.39 13.45
N LEU A 174 -8.05 2.42 14.25
CA LEU A 174 -8.85 1.24 14.58
C LEU A 174 -10.21 1.56 15.17
N LYS A 175 -10.35 2.69 15.87
CA LYS A 175 -11.60 3.04 16.55
C LYS A 175 -12.71 3.42 15.58
N GLN A 176 -12.34 3.75 14.34
CA GLN A 176 -13.29 4.09 13.29
C GLN A 176 -13.74 2.85 12.50
N CYS A 177 -13.05 1.72 12.63
CA CYS A 177 -13.53 0.47 12.08
C CYS A 177 -14.42 -0.25 13.09
N LYS A 178 -15.73 -0.31 12.80
CA LYS A 178 -16.73 -0.93 13.70
C LYS A 178 -16.39 -2.37 14.03
N SER A 179 -15.96 -3.14 13.02
CA SER A 179 -15.56 -4.54 13.18
C SER A 179 -14.51 -4.68 14.31
N MET A 180 -13.61 -3.71 14.49
CA MET A 180 -12.58 -3.75 15.54
C MET A 180 -13.10 -3.51 16.97
N LEU A 181 -14.37 -3.12 17.16
CA LEU A 181 -14.93 -2.76 18.47
C LEU A 181 -15.54 -3.97 19.20
N PRO A 182 -15.58 -3.97 20.54
CA PRO A 182 -16.25 -5.03 21.31
C PRO A 182 -17.73 -5.14 20.94
N GLY A 183 -18.18 -6.37 20.66
CA GLY A 183 -19.57 -6.65 20.27
C GLY A 183 -19.84 -6.58 18.76
N TYR A 184 -18.79 -6.32 17.97
CA TYR A 184 -18.79 -6.36 16.50
C TYR A 184 -17.86 -7.47 16.01
N TRP A 185 -18.06 -7.94 14.78
CA TRP A 185 -17.33 -9.04 14.14
C TRP A 185 -15.89 -8.72 13.89
#